data_AF-A0A2N1F915-F1
#
_entry.id   AF-A0A2N1F915-F1
#
_cell.length_a   1.000
_cell.length_b   1.000
_cell.length_c   1.000
_cell.angle_alpha   90.00
_cell.angle_beta   90.00
_cell.angle_gamma   90.00
#
_symmetry.space_group_name_H-M   'P 1'
#
loop_
_entity.id
_entity.type
_entity.pdbx_description
1 polymer ?
#
loop_
_entity_poly.entity_id
_entity_poly.type
_entity_poly.pdbx_seq_one_letter_code
_entity_poly.pdbx_strand_id
1 'polypeptide(L)' 'MNLEKVTKIDQIKKDDTIIITGAGLVNHPAKAYIVKVSKDGTEIIFDKGKNLFINLTMFLKGKSWCKELAILK' A
#
# COMPACT_ATOMS: atom_id res chain seq x y z
N MET A 1 -2.93 -0.61 18.99
CA MET A 1 -2.81 -0.35 17.54
C MET A 1 -1.59 0.52 17.35
N ASN A 2 -0.58 0.00 16.66
CA ASN A 2 0.60 0.76 16.30
C ASN A 2 0.67 0.92 14.78
N LEU A 3 0.98 2.11 14.29
CA LEU A 3 1.11 2.39 12.86
C LEU A 3 2.58 2.38 12.47
N GLU A 4 2.96 1.45 11.61
CA GLU A 4 4.31 1.33 11.08
C GLU A 4 4.38 1.94 9.68
N LYS A 5 5.14 3.02 9.50
CA LYS A 5 5.31 3.63 8.18
C LYS A 5 6.01 2.67 7.21
N VAL A 6 5.52 2.63 5.98
CA VAL A 6 6.11 1.80 4.92
C VAL A 6 7.34 2.50 4.34
N THR A 7 8.50 1.86 4.48
CA THR A 7 9.80 2.38 4.02
C THR A 7 10.52 1.41 3.09
N LYS A 8 10.09 0.14 3.04
CA LYS A 8 10.69 -0.89 2.19
C LYS A 8 9.66 -1.50 1.24
N ILE A 9 10.15 -2.04 0.14
CA ILE A 9 9.35 -2.56 -0.97
C ILE A 9 8.66 -3.90 -0.65
N ASP A 10 9.14 -4.61 0.36
CA ASP A 10 8.72 -5.95 0.79
C ASP A 10 8.07 -5.95 2.19
N GLN A 11 7.78 -4.76 2.73
CA GLN A 11 7.30 -4.61 4.11
C GLN A 11 5.83 -5.03 4.28
N ILE A 12 4.99 -4.79 3.27
CA ILE A 12 3.57 -5.17 3.29
C ILE A 12 3.44 -6.61 2.82
N LYS A 13 2.75 -7.42 3.62
CA LYS A 13 2.42 -8.80 3.31
C LYS A 13 0.94 -8.95 2.98
N LYS A 14 0.62 -10.09 2.38
CA LYS A 14 -0.78 -10.49 2.19
C LYS A 14 -1.47 -10.53 3.56
N ASP A 15 -2.71 -10.05 3.58
CA ASP A 15 -3.60 -9.97 4.73
C ASP A 15 -3.26 -8.88 5.78
N ASP A 16 -2.19 -8.11 5.58
CA ASP A 16 -1.92 -6.92 6.41
C ASP A 16 -3.04 -5.88 6.25
N THR A 17 -3.37 -5.20 7.35
CA THR A 17 -4.21 -4.00 7.30
C THR A 17 -3.31 -2.79 7.09
N ILE A 18 -3.56 -2.05 6.02
CA ILE A 18 -2.82 -0.84 5.66
C ILE A 18 -3.73 0.38 5.78
N ILE A 19 -3.16 1.49 6.20
CA ILE A 19 -3.78 2.81 6.22
C ILE A 19 -3.22 3.62 5.06
N ILE A 20 -4.11 4.09 4.19
CA ILE A 20 -3.77 4.76 2.93
C ILE A 20 -4.31 6.19 2.95
N THR A 21 -3.46 7.14 2.60
CA THR A 21 -3.87 8.52 2.30
C THR A 21 -3.39 8.90 0.89
N GLY A 22 -4.28 9.45 0.07
CA GLY A 22 -4.01 9.85 -1.31
C GLY A 22 -5.23 9.72 -2.23
N ALA A 23 -5.25 10.45 -3.35
CA ALA A 23 -6.35 10.43 -4.33
C ALA A 23 -7.77 10.55 -3.72
N GLY A 24 -7.94 11.46 -2.75
CA GLY A 24 -9.21 11.68 -2.06
C GLY A 24 -9.50 10.72 -0.90
N LEU A 25 -8.64 9.73 -0.66
CA LEU A 25 -8.68 8.87 0.53
C LEU A 25 -7.91 9.53 1.67
N VAL A 26 -8.51 9.54 2.86
CA VAL A 26 -7.91 10.08 4.09
C VAL A 26 -7.93 8.99 5.16
N ASN A 27 -6.75 8.53 5.59
CA ASN A 27 -6.59 7.47 6.59
C ASN A 27 -7.47 6.23 6.30
N HIS A 28 -7.60 5.87 5.03
CA HIS A 28 -8.50 4.81 4.62
C HIS A 28 -7.90 3.44 5.00
N PRO A 29 -8.56 2.66 5.86
CA PRO A 29 -8.11 1.32 6.18
C PRO A 29 -8.48 0.36 5.04
N ALA A 30 -7.50 -0.41 4.58
CA ALA A 30 -7.71 -1.43 3.57
C ALA A 30 -6.89 -2.68 3.89
N LYS A 31 -7.37 -3.84 3.45
CA LYS A 31 -6.65 -5.10 3.62
C LYS A 31 -5.84 -5.40 2.36
N ALA A 32 -4.56 -5.71 2.50
CA ALA A 32 -3.71 -6.10 1.37
C ALA A 32 -4.09 -7.51 0.88
N TYR A 33 -4.81 -7.60 -0.25
CA TYR A 33 -5.31 -8.88 -0.76
C TYR A 33 -4.29 -9.64 -1.62
N ILE A 34 -3.54 -8.92 -2.45
CA ILE A 34 -2.53 -9.49 -3.34
C ILE A 34 -1.30 -8.59 -3.24
N VAL A 35 -0.17 -9.22 -2.95
CA VAL A 35 1.16 -8.61 -2.99
C VAL A 35 1.91 -9.30 -4.13
N LYS A 36 2.02 -8.62 -5.28
CA LYS A 36 2.72 -9.14 -6.45
C LYS A 36 4.10 -8.49 -6.53
N VAL A 37 5.14 -9.28 -6.29
CA VAL A 37 6.52 -8.84 -6.47
C VAL A 37 6.94 -9.10 -7.91
N SER A 38 7.49 -8.09 -8.57
CA SER A 38 7.99 -8.14 -9.94
C SER A 38 9.36 -7.45 -10.03
N LYS A 39 10.02 -7.55 -11.19
CA LYS A 39 11.30 -6.87 -11.44
C LYS A 39 11.18 -5.34 -11.33
N ASP A 40 10.01 -4.79 -11.64
CA ASP A 40 9.75 -3.35 -11.66
C ASP A 40 9.20 -2.82 -10.33
N GLY A 41 8.77 -3.73 -9.44
CA GLY A 41 8.37 -3.39 -8.09
C GLY A 41 7.38 -4.35 -7.44
N THR A 42 6.93 -3.98 -6.25
CA THR A 42 5.83 -4.66 -5.55
C THR A 42 4.52 -3.91 -5.77
N GLU A 43 3.50 -4.60 -6.28
CA GLU A 43 2.14 -4.10 -6.40
C GLU A 43 1.27 -4.67 -5.28
N ILE A 44 0.57 -3.78 -4.58
CA ILE A 44 -0.35 -4.09 -3.49
C ILE A 44 -1.77 -3.82 -3.95
N ILE A 45 -2.57 -4.87 -4.14
CA ILE A 45 -4.00 -4.75 -4.44
C ILE A 45 -4.77 -4.81 -3.13
N PHE A 46 -5.54 -3.77 -2.83
CA PHE A 46 -6.29 -3.65 -1.57
C PHE A 46 -7.80 -3.44 -1.78
N ASP A 47 -8.25 -3.24 -3.02
CA ASP A 47 -9.67 -3.34 -3.40
C ASP A 47 -9.77 -4.00 -4.78
N LYS A 48 -10.19 -5.27 -4.79
CA LYS A 48 -10.39 -6.02 -6.05
C LYS A 48 -11.58 -5.53 -6.85
N GLY A 49 -12.63 -5.05 -6.20
CA GLY A 49 -13.87 -4.63 -6.86
C GLY A 49 -13.70 -3.34 -7.64
N LYS A 50 -12.87 -2.42 -7.13
CA LYS A 50 -12.53 -1.15 -7.78
C LYS A 50 -11.21 -1.16 -8.54
N ASN A 51 -10.53 -2.31 -8.58
CA ASN A 51 -9.19 -2.46 -9.16
C ASN A 51 -8.19 -1.42 -8.61
N LEU A 52 -8.25 -1.12 -7.31
CA LEU A 52 -7.34 -0.18 -6.67
C LEU A 52 -6.08 -0.90 -6.18
N PHE A 53 -4.93 -0.35 -6.59
CA PHE A 53 -3.63 -0.87 -6.23
C PHE A 53 -2.61 0.24 -5.99
N ILE A 54 -1.57 -0.08 -5.21
CA ILE A 54 -0.40 0.77 -4.97
C ILE A 54 0.84 0.04 -5.47
N ASN A 55 1.61 0.70 -6.34
CA ASN A 55 2.97 0.27 -6.63
C ASN A 55 3.93 0.87 -5.59
N LEU A 56 4.56 0.01 -4.78
CA LEU A 56 5.44 0.42 -3.70
C LEU A 56 6.72 1.09 -4.20
N THR A 57 7.27 0.67 -5.35
CA THR A 57 8.42 1.35 -5.96
C THR A 57 8.10 2.80 -6.29
N MET A 58 6.93 3.05 -6.89
CA MET A 58 6.49 4.43 -7.19
C MET A 58 6.21 5.23 -5.92
N PHE A 59 5.65 4.59 -4.89
CA PHE A 59 5.39 5.24 -3.60
C PHE A 59 6.69 5.70 -2.93
N LEU A 60 7.67 4.79 -2.80
CA LEU A 60 8.96 5.09 -2.19
C LEU A 60 9.77 6.12 -2.99
N LYS A 61 9.54 6.22 -4.31
CA LYS A 61 10.12 7.27 -5.17
C LYS A 61 9.35 8.59 -5.18
N GLY A 62 8.26 8.71 -4.41
CA GLY A 62 7.41 9.92 -4.36
C GLY A 62 6.56 10.17 -5.61
N LYS A 63 6.46 9.19 -6.52
CA LYS A 63 5.72 9.28 -7.78
C LYS A 63 4.34 8.64 -7.74
N SER A 64 3.96 8.04 -6.60
CA SER A 64 2.63 7.42 -6.44
C SER A 64 1.53 8.46 -6.21
N TRP A 65 0.30 8.05 -6.53
CA TRP A 65 -0.93 8.75 -6.13
C TRP A 65 -1.13 8.69 -4.61
N CYS A 66 -0.67 7.60 -3.99
CA CYS A 66 -0.63 7.44 -2.53
C CYS A 66 0.47 8.33 -1.95
N LYS A 67 0.12 9.10 -0.92
CA LYS A 67 1.00 10.07 -0.25
C LYS A 67 1.47 9.59 1.11
N GLU A 68 0.63 8.84 1.82
CA GLU A 68 1.00 8.20 3.06
C GLU A 68 0.50 6.75 3.08
N LEU A 69 1.35 5.88 3.60
CA LEU A 69 1.10 4.46 3.70
C LEU A 69 1.71 3.92 5.00
N ALA A 70 0.88 3.29 5.82
CA ALA A 70 1.29 2.65 7.06
C ALA A 70 0.63 1.28 7.22
N ILE A 71 1.28 0.38 7.95
CA ILE A 71 0.75 -0.92 8.33
C ILE A 71 0.21 -0.80 9.75
N LEU A 72 -1.00 -1.30 9.97
CA LEU A 72 -1.62 -1.40 11.29
C LEU A 72 -1.21 -2.72 11.96
N LYS A 73 -0.53 -2.63 13.10
CA LYS A 73 -0.14 -3.76 13.96
C LYS A 73 -0.86 -3.76 15.32
#